data_AF-A0A352D826-F1
#
_entry.id   AF-A0A352D826-F1
#
_cell.length_a   1.000
_cell.length_b   1.000
_cell.length_c   1.000
_cell.angle_alpha   90.00
_cell.angle_beta   90.00
_cell.angle_gamma   90.00
#
_symmetry.space_group_name_H-M   'P 1'
#
loop_
_entity.id
_entity.type
_entity.pdbx_description
1 polymer ?
#
loop_
_entity_poly.entity_id
_entity_poly.type
_entity_poly.pdbx_seq_one_letter_code
_entity_poly.pdbx_strand_id
1 'polypeptide(L)'
;MHSDPFELNYSKVKAYLDCPYLYKYIYLDRNYPPHTPFSSLGISVHRALDRYHSGGGGLDELMLCYDENWHHHGFESPQQTLEFYRQGRRILENYRRAEQAGSRAEIIFTEKEFEFEFERWRVRGTIDRVDRLSPAGGCEIIDYKMGFETKTREELEKDLQLSIYALALKKTFNMDVRIISWLLLLKGEKVSIPYDPSREAAILSVLRDTGEKILALDLSRKGKCSSCPIRKLCAVSEAK
;
A
#
# COMPACT_ATOMS: atom_id res chain seq x y z
N MET A 1 23.81 7.25 -6.70
CA MET A 1 23.08 7.71 -5.51
C MET A 1 23.08 6.60 -4.48
N HIS A 2 23.78 6.80 -3.35
CA HIS A 2 23.65 5.92 -2.19
C HIS A 2 22.27 6.17 -1.58
N SER A 3 21.50 5.10 -1.31
CA SER A 3 20.22 5.27 -0.60
C SER A 3 20.52 5.81 0.79
N ASP A 4 19.80 6.84 1.22
CA ASP A 4 19.89 7.34 2.58
C ASP A 4 19.62 6.19 3.57
N PRO A 5 20.60 5.81 4.41
CA PRO A 5 20.49 4.68 5.32
C PRO A 5 19.46 4.94 6.45
N PHE A 6 19.08 6.20 6.67
CA PHE A 6 18.06 6.60 7.66
C PHE A 6 16.65 6.75 7.07
N GLU A 7 16.48 6.53 5.77
CA GLU A 7 15.18 6.56 5.11
C GLU A 7 14.45 5.22 5.28
N LEU A 8 13.24 5.27 5.85
CA LEU A 8 12.32 4.15 5.95
C LEU A 8 11.08 4.38 5.09
N ASN A 9 10.53 3.29 4.55
CA ASN A 9 9.18 3.24 4.00
C ASN A 9 8.54 1.91 4.39
N TYR A 10 7.21 1.82 4.30
CA TYR A 10 6.49 0.61 4.71
C TYR A 10 7.01 -0.65 4.02
N SER A 11 7.18 -0.64 2.69
CA SER A 11 7.64 -1.80 1.93
C SER A 11 9.03 -2.27 2.34
N LYS A 12 9.93 -1.34 2.68
CA LYS A 12 11.29 -1.62 3.16
C LYS A 12 11.26 -2.28 4.53
N VAL A 13 10.49 -1.70 5.46
CA VAL A 13 10.30 -2.23 6.83
C VAL A 13 9.63 -3.59 6.78
N LYS A 14 8.55 -3.74 6.00
CA LYS A 14 7.83 -5.00 5.82
C LYS A 14 8.74 -6.09 5.26
N ALA A 15 9.54 -5.81 4.23
CA ALA A 15 10.47 -6.80 3.67
C ALA A 15 11.44 -7.32 4.74
N TYR A 16 11.96 -6.44 5.61
CA TYR A 16 12.84 -6.85 6.71
C TYR A 16 12.08 -7.66 7.75
N LEU A 17 10.91 -7.19 8.21
CA LEU A 17 10.06 -7.89 9.17
C LEU A 17 9.69 -9.29 8.67
N ASP A 18 9.31 -9.43 7.40
CA ASP A 18 9.03 -10.71 6.78
C ASP A 18 10.29 -11.61 6.78
N CYS A 19 11.43 -11.10 6.32
CA CYS A 19 12.71 -11.81 6.38
C CYS A 19 13.91 -10.86 6.10
N PRO A 20 14.95 -10.81 6.95
CA PRO A 20 16.16 -10.02 6.68
C PRO A 20 16.83 -10.37 5.34
N TYR A 21 16.79 -11.64 4.92
CA TYR A 21 17.32 -12.07 3.62
C TYR A 21 16.46 -11.59 2.44
N LEU A 22 15.15 -11.38 2.62
CA LEU A 22 14.29 -10.76 1.61
C LEU A 22 14.64 -9.28 1.45
N TYR A 23 14.81 -8.57 2.58
CA TYR A 23 15.30 -7.18 2.58
C TYR A 23 16.65 -7.07 1.87
N LYS A 24 17.64 -7.90 2.26
CA LYS A 24 18.96 -7.93 1.63
C LYS A 24 18.85 -8.11 0.12
N TYR A 25 18.11 -9.13 -0.31
CA TYR A 25 17.96 -9.44 -1.73
C TYR A 25 17.38 -8.26 -2.53
N ILE A 26 16.33 -7.62 -2.02
CA ILE A 26 15.67 -6.52 -2.75
C ILE A 26 16.49 -5.23 -2.68
N TYR A 27 16.93 -4.81 -1.49
CA TYR A 27 17.44 -3.45 -1.26
C TYR A 27 18.98 -3.36 -1.22
N LEU A 28 19.66 -4.38 -0.68
CA LEU A 28 21.13 -4.37 -0.61
C LEU A 28 21.75 -4.92 -1.90
N ASP A 29 21.25 -6.06 -2.38
CA ASP A 29 21.70 -6.68 -3.62
C ASP A 29 21.05 -6.04 -4.86
N ARG A 30 20.06 -5.15 -4.64
CA ARG A 30 19.33 -4.40 -5.68
C ARG A 30 18.62 -5.31 -6.70
N ASN A 31 18.22 -6.50 -6.27
CA ASN A 31 17.42 -7.41 -7.08
C ASN A 31 15.94 -7.07 -6.92
N TYR A 32 15.54 -5.95 -7.50
CA TYR A 32 14.13 -5.59 -7.57
C TYR A 32 13.40 -6.62 -8.44
N PRO A 33 12.35 -7.29 -7.93
CA PRO A 33 11.62 -8.24 -8.73
C PRO A 33 11.02 -7.50 -9.95
N PRO A 34 11.02 -8.12 -11.14
CA PRO A 34 10.31 -7.56 -12.28
C PRO A 34 8.82 -7.43 -11.95
N HIS A 35 8.14 -6.56 -12.68
CA HIS A 35 6.69 -6.46 -12.57
C HIS A 35 6.04 -7.83 -12.83
N THR A 36 5.10 -8.19 -11.99
CA THR A 36 4.18 -9.33 -12.17
C THR A 36 2.84 -8.82 -12.68
N PRO A 37 1.98 -9.67 -13.27
CA PRO A 37 0.66 -9.26 -13.74
C PRO A 37 -0.17 -8.56 -12.64
N PHE A 38 -0.09 -9.07 -11.40
CA PHE A 38 -0.77 -8.50 -10.24
C PHE A 38 -0.23 -7.12 -9.87
N SER A 39 1.10 -6.92 -9.87
CA SER A 39 1.69 -5.62 -9.56
C SER A 39 1.38 -4.58 -10.66
N SER A 40 1.40 -5.01 -11.92
CA SER A 40 1.07 -4.16 -13.07
C SER A 40 -0.38 -3.72 -13.04
N LEU A 41 -1.30 -4.65 -12.72
CA LEU A 41 -2.70 -4.33 -12.51
C LEU A 41 -2.90 -3.33 -11.36
N GLY A 42 -2.24 -3.55 -10.22
CA GLY A 42 -2.29 -2.61 -9.09
C GLY A 42 -1.83 -1.20 -9.49
N ILE A 43 -0.67 -1.08 -10.11
CA ILE A 43 -0.13 0.21 -10.60
C ILE A 43 -1.13 0.89 -11.54
N SER A 44 -1.70 0.14 -12.49
CA SER A 44 -2.65 0.69 -13.48
C SER A 44 -3.91 1.22 -12.81
N VAL A 45 -4.45 0.48 -11.84
CA VAL A 45 -5.68 0.85 -11.13
C VAL A 45 -5.47 2.06 -10.21
N HIS A 46 -4.38 2.11 -9.45
CA HIS A 46 -4.07 3.27 -8.60
C HIS A 46 -3.92 4.56 -9.43
N ARG A 47 -3.12 4.51 -10.50
CA ARG A 47 -2.94 5.66 -11.40
C ARG A 47 -4.24 6.11 -12.05
N ALA A 48 -5.08 5.17 -12.47
CA ALA A 48 -6.39 5.47 -13.05
C ALA A 48 -7.29 6.19 -12.03
N LEU A 49 -7.33 5.71 -10.79
CA LEU A 49 -8.13 6.31 -9.71
C LEU A 49 -7.63 7.70 -9.36
N ASP A 50 -6.33 7.91 -9.21
CA ASP A 50 -5.75 9.22 -8.92
C ASP A 50 -6.06 10.25 -10.02
N ARG A 51 -5.83 9.86 -11.28
CA ARG A 51 -6.13 10.71 -12.43
C ARG A 51 -7.62 11.03 -12.50
N TYR A 52 -8.47 10.04 -12.25
CA TYR A 52 -9.91 10.21 -12.23
C TYR A 52 -10.36 11.16 -11.11
N HIS A 53 -9.83 11.04 -9.89
CA HIS A 53 -10.22 11.92 -8.78
C HIS A 53 -9.77 13.37 -8.97
N SER A 54 -8.66 13.58 -9.68
CA SER A 54 -8.21 14.92 -10.08
C SER A 54 -9.09 15.56 -11.17
N GLY A 55 -9.66 14.77 -12.08
CA GLY A 55 -10.46 15.27 -13.21
C GLY A 55 -11.98 15.25 -13.00
N GLY A 56 -12.49 14.32 -12.20
CA GLY A 56 -13.92 14.02 -12.09
C GLY A 56 -14.48 13.26 -13.30
N GLY A 57 -15.81 13.10 -13.34
CA GLY A 57 -16.53 12.50 -14.48
C GLY A 57 -17.34 11.23 -14.19
N GLY A 58 -17.95 10.68 -15.23
CA GLY A 58 -18.70 9.43 -15.25
C GLY A 58 -17.80 8.22 -15.51
N LEU A 59 -18.38 7.01 -15.55
CA LEU A 59 -17.63 5.76 -15.71
C LEU A 59 -16.68 5.80 -16.93
N ASP A 60 -17.11 6.45 -18.02
CA ASP A 60 -16.34 6.59 -19.25
C ASP A 60 -15.02 7.34 -19.02
N GLU A 61 -15.02 8.44 -18.26
CA GLU A 61 -13.79 9.14 -17.87
C GLU A 61 -12.84 8.27 -17.04
N LEU A 62 -13.37 7.41 -16.15
CA LEU A 62 -12.50 6.48 -15.40
C LEU A 62 -11.92 5.40 -16.30
N MET A 63 -12.68 4.89 -17.27
CA MET A 63 -12.15 3.93 -18.24
C MET A 63 -11.07 4.55 -19.12
N LEU A 64 -11.24 5.81 -19.54
CA LEU A 64 -10.20 6.57 -20.25
C LEU A 64 -8.93 6.72 -19.41
N CYS A 65 -9.08 7.11 -18.13
CA CYS A 65 -7.93 7.20 -17.21
C CYS A 65 -7.21 5.85 -17.09
N TYR A 66 -7.94 4.74 -17.09
CA TYR A 66 -7.37 3.40 -17.03
C TYR A 66 -6.63 3.01 -18.31
N ASP A 67 -7.21 3.30 -19.47
CA ASP A 67 -6.59 3.03 -20.77
C ASP A 67 -5.27 3.80 -20.93
N GLU A 68 -5.25 5.07 -20.53
CA GLU A 68 -4.05 5.92 -20.57
C GLU A 68 -2.96 5.49 -19.57
N ASN A 69 -3.34 4.87 -18.45
CA ASN A 69 -2.41 4.51 -17.38
C ASN A 69 -2.10 3.02 -17.30
N TRP A 70 -2.52 2.23 -18.30
CA TRP A 70 -2.26 0.80 -18.33
C TRP A 70 -0.76 0.50 -18.36
N HIS A 71 -0.29 -0.28 -17.38
CA HIS A 71 1.10 -0.70 -17.29
C HIS A 71 1.32 -1.95 -18.13
N HIS A 72 2.09 -1.84 -19.21
CA HIS A 72 2.25 -2.90 -20.22
C HIS A 72 3.25 -4.02 -19.88
N HIS A 73 3.98 -3.93 -18.77
CA HIS A 73 5.01 -4.92 -18.43
C HIS A 73 4.52 -5.99 -17.45
N GLY A 74 5.27 -7.08 -17.35
CA GLY A 74 5.04 -8.13 -16.36
C GLY A 74 4.08 -9.22 -16.78
N PHE A 75 3.61 -9.23 -18.03
CA PHE A 75 2.79 -10.29 -18.60
C PHE A 75 3.62 -11.26 -19.44
N GLU A 76 3.25 -12.54 -19.39
CA GLU A 76 3.90 -13.63 -20.11
C GLU A 76 3.39 -13.76 -21.56
N SER A 77 2.18 -13.26 -21.84
CA SER A 77 1.57 -13.33 -23.18
C SER A 77 0.55 -12.21 -23.43
N PRO A 78 0.23 -11.91 -24.70
CA PRO A 78 -0.85 -11.00 -25.06
C PRO A 78 -2.21 -11.43 -24.48
N GLN A 79 -2.47 -12.74 -24.40
CA GLN A 79 -3.69 -13.28 -23.83
C GLN A 79 -3.80 -12.97 -22.33
N GLN A 80 -2.72 -13.16 -21.57
CA GLN A 80 -2.67 -12.80 -20.15
C GLN A 80 -2.81 -11.29 -19.94
N THR A 81 -2.21 -10.48 -20.82
CA THR A 81 -2.37 -9.03 -20.81
C THR A 81 -3.85 -8.65 -20.92
N LEU A 82 -4.57 -9.24 -21.90
CA LEU A 82 -5.99 -8.97 -22.12
C LEU A 82 -6.87 -9.43 -20.94
N GLU A 83 -6.54 -10.57 -20.32
CA GLU A 83 -7.26 -11.08 -19.14
C GLU A 83 -7.15 -10.11 -17.96
N PHE A 84 -5.94 -9.73 -17.58
CA PHE A 84 -5.71 -8.77 -16.49
C PHE A 84 -6.26 -7.38 -16.81
N TYR A 85 -6.16 -6.94 -18.07
CA TYR A 85 -6.75 -5.68 -18.49
C TYR A 85 -8.27 -5.66 -18.27
N ARG A 86 -8.99 -6.72 -18.69
CA ARG A 86 -10.44 -6.89 -18.45
C ARG A 86 -10.76 -6.98 -16.96
N GLN A 87 -9.92 -7.64 -16.19
CA GLN A 87 -10.08 -7.73 -14.74
C GLN A 87 -9.99 -6.35 -14.08
N GLY A 88 -9.04 -5.51 -14.47
CA GLY A 88 -8.96 -4.14 -13.95
C GLY A 88 -10.16 -3.27 -14.34
N ARG A 89 -10.69 -3.41 -15.56
CA ARG A 89 -11.95 -2.73 -15.94
C ARG A 89 -13.10 -3.11 -15.00
N ARG A 90 -13.29 -4.41 -14.74
CA ARG A 90 -14.32 -4.89 -13.79
C ARG A 90 -14.12 -4.33 -12.38
N ILE A 91 -12.88 -4.24 -11.94
CA ILE A 91 -12.53 -3.68 -10.62
C ILE A 91 -12.92 -2.20 -10.53
N LEU A 92 -12.62 -1.42 -11.56
CA LEU A 92 -12.97 -0.01 -11.64
C LEU A 92 -14.49 0.24 -11.80
N GLU A 93 -15.20 -0.64 -12.51
CA GLU A 93 -16.67 -0.62 -12.57
C GLU A 93 -17.28 -0.88 -11.18
N ASN A 94 -16.77 -1.88 -10.46
CA ASN A 94 -17.24 -2.19 -9.10
C ASN A 94 -16.95 -1.04 -8.13
N TYR A 95 -15.77 -0.44 -8.23
CA TYR A 95 -15.43 0.78 -7.52
C TYR A 95 -16.45 1.90 -7.75
N ARG A 96 -16.79 2.18 -9.01
CA ARG A 96 -17.78 3.23 -9.34
C ARG A 96 -19.17 2.94 -8.80
N ARG A 97 -19.62 1.69 -8.88
CA ARG A 97 -20.91 1.28 -8.31
C ARG A 97 -20.92 1.48 -6.78
N ALA A 98 -19.85 1.12 -6.10
CA ALA A 98 -19.72 1.29 -4.66
C ALA A 98 -19.74 2.78 -4.25
N GLU A 99 -18.99 3.63 -4.96
CA GLU A 99 -18.98 5.09 -4.72
C GLU A 99 -20.34 5.75 -4.96
N GLN A 100 -21.13 5.24 -5.93
CA GLN A 100 -22.47 5.75 -6.22
C GLN A 100 -23.54 5.28 -5.23
N ALA A 101 -23.37 4.09 -4.64
CA ALA A 101 -24.32 3.53 -3.68
C ALA A 101 -24.17 4.14 -2.28
N GLY A 102 -22.99 4.65 -1.94
CA GLY A 102 -22.70 5.30 -0.66
C GLY A 102 -23.06 6.78 -0.60
N SER A 103 -22.98 7.38 0.59
CA SER A 103 -22.95 8.83 0.70
C SER A 103 -21.64 9.35 0.11
N ARG A 104 -21.73 10.36 -0.77
CA ARG A 104 -20.55 10.95 -1.41
C ARG A 104 -19.62 11.52 -0.34
N ALA A 105 -18.50 10.83 -0.11
CA ALA A 105 -17.46 11.31 0.78
C ALA A 105 -16.80 12.56 0.19
N GLU A 106 -16.39 13.48 1.05
CA GLU A 106 -15.54 14.60 0.65
C GLU A 106 -14.09 14.12 0.66
N ILE A 107 -13.55 13.84 -0.53
CA ILE A 107 -12.17 13.41 -0.71
C ILE A 107 -11.25 14.61 -0.49
N ILE A 108 -10.32 14.49 0.45
CA ILE A 108 -9.33 15.52 0.77
C ILE A 108 -8.08 15.31 -0.09
N PHE A 109 -7.58 14.08 -0.16
CA PHE A 109 -6.40 13.73 -0.94
C PHE A 109 -6.54 12.38 -1.64
N THR A 110 -5.88 12.26 -2.79
CA THR A 110 -5.53 10.98 -3.44
C THR A 110 -4.03 10.95 -3.71
N GLU A 111 -3.43 9.75 -3.70
CA GLU A 111 -2.00 9.49 -3.92
C GLU A 111 -1.09 10.51 -3.21
N LYS A 112 -1.41 10.79 -1.93
CA LYS A 112 -0.76 11.83 -1.17
C LYS A 112 0.60 11.37 -0.67
N GLU A 113 1.65 11.92 -1.25
CA GLU A 113 2.99 11.77 -0.70
C GLU A 113 3.09 12.43 0.68
N PHE A 114 3.79 11.75 1.59
CA PHE A 114 4.14 12.27 2.90
C PHE A 114 5.61 12.00 3.21
N GLU A 115 6.14 12.82 4.11
CA GLU A 115 7.40 12.60 4.76
C GLU A 115 7.31 13.14 6.19
N PHE A 116 7.74 12.35 7.16
CA PHE A 116 7.90 12.82 8.53
C PHE A 116 9.18 12.28 9.15
N GLU A 117 9.73 13.06 10.06
CA GLU A 117 10.92 12.69 10.82
C GLU A 117 10.56 12.32 12.26
N PHE A 118 11.32 11.38 12.82
CA PHE A 118 11.32 11.11 14.24
C PHE A 118 12.69 10.57 14.66
N GLU A 119 13.24 11.11 15.75
CA GLU A 119 14.63 10.84 16.15
C GLU A 119 15.59 11.10 14.97
N ARG A 120 16.29 10.06 14.47
CA ARG A 120 17.18 10.13 13.30
C ARG A 120 16.56 9.58 12.01
N TRP A 121 15.32 9.11 12.06
CA TRP A 121 14.66 8.40 10.97
C TRP A 121 13.79 9.33 10.15
N ARG A 122 13.84 9.16 8.83
CA ARG A 122 12.93 9.82 7.89
C ARG A 122 12.00 8.78 7.27
N VAL A 123 10.71 8.91 7.49
CA VAL A 123 9.70 7.98 6.99
C VAL A 123 8.92 8.64 5.86
N ARG A 124 8.87 7.96 4.71
CA ARG A 124 8.12 8.43 3.55
C ARG A 124 7.21 7.36 2.97
N GLY A 125 6.22 7.81 2.23
CA GLY A 125 5.30 6.94 1.51
C GLY A 125 4.21 7.73 0.79
N THR A 126 3.23 7.01 0.29
CA THR A 126 2.08 7.56 -0.44
C THR A 126 0.81 6.96 0.14
N ILE A 127 -0.16 7.82 0.44
CA ILE A 127 -1.47 7.44 0.96
C ILE A 127 -2.45 7.45 -0.22
N ASP A 128 -3.12 6.32 -0.48
CA ASP A 128 -3.99 6.18 -1.64
C ASP A 128 -5.15 7.18 -1.61
N ARG A 129 -5.87 7.28 -0.48
CA ARG A 129 -7.01 8.20 -0.32
C ARG A 129 -7.25 8.62 1.12
N VAL A 130 -7.66 9.87 1.29
CA VAL A 130 -8.08 10.44 2.58
C VAL A 130 -9.41 11.16 2.40
N ASP A 131 -10.40 10.77 3.20
CA ASP A 131 -11.75 11.34 3.18
C ASP A 131 -12.02 12.15 4.45
N ARG A 132 -12.76 13.26 4.33
CA ARG A 132 -13.26 14.01 5.47
C ARG A 132 -14.44 13.27 6.10
N LEU A 133 -14.43 13.16 7.41
CA LEU A 133 -15.58 12.68 8.18
C LEU A 133 -16.46 13.86 8.59
N SER A 134 -17.60 14.00 7.92
CA SER A 134 -18.61 15.02 8.24
C SER A 134 -19.86 14.36 8.85
N PRO A 135 -20.52 14.98 9.86
CA PRO A 135 -20.16 16.23 10.52
C PRO A 135 -19.20 16.06 11.72
N ALA A 136 -18.84 14.82 12.08
CA ALA A 136 -18.10 14.51 13.31
C ALA A 136 -16.68 15.12 13.37
N GLY A 137 -16.11 15.50 12.23
CA GLY A 137 -14.75 15.99 12.11
C GLY A 137 -13.73 14.85 12.02
N GLY A 138 -12.48 15.23 11.69
CA GLY A 138 -11.40 14.29 11.41
C GLY A 138 -11.47 13.68 10.01
N CYS A 139 -10.69 12.62 9.79
CA CYS A 139 -10.58 11.96 8.50
C CYS A 139 -10.54 10.43 8.60
N GLU A 140 -10.89 9.80 7.48
CA GLU A 140 -10.72 8.38 7.21
C GLU A 140 -9.55 8.19 6.24
N ILE A 141 -8.64 7.26 6.55
CA ILE A 141 -7.62 6.81 5.60
C ILE A 141 -8.15 5.56 4.91
N ILE A 142 -8.07 5.54 3.58
CA ILE A 142 -8.49 4.42 2.76
C ILE A 142 -7.29 3.95 1.95
N ASP A 143 -6.93 2.68 2.10
CA ASP A 143 -5.97 2.00 1.25
C ASP A 143 -6.71 1.05 0.29
N TYR A 144 -6.35 1.14 -0.98
CA TYR A 144 -6.95 0.37 -2.05
C TYR A 144 -6.30 -1.00 -2.14
N LYS A 145 -7.10 -2.03 -1.92
CA LYS A 145 -6.68 -3.42 -2.13
C LYS A 145 -7.40 -3.99 -3.33
N MET A 146 -6.66 -4.65 -4.21
CA MET A 146 -7.25 -5.29 -5.40
C MET A 146 -8.36 -6.29 -5.04
N GLY A 147 -8.37 -6.84 -3.82
CA GLY A 147 -9.48 -7.65 -3.31
C GLY A 147 -9.46 -9.13 -3.74
N PHE A 148 -8.29 -9.64 -4.15
CA PHE A 148 -8.09 -11.07 -4.44
C PHE A 148 -8.05 -11.94 -3.19
N GLU A 149 -7.71 -11.35 -2.05
CA GLU A 149 -7.66 -12.01 -0.76
C GLU A 149 -8.88 -11.62 0.08
N THR A 150 -9.30 -12.51 0.96
CA THR A 150 -10.21 -12.16 2.05
C THR A 150 -9.42 -11.33 3.07
N LYS A 151 -9.98 -10.19 3.47
CA LYS A 151 -9.43 -9.33 4.52
C LYS A 151 -10.39 -9.29 5.70
N THR A 152 -9.86 -9.39 6.92
CA THR A 152 -10.68 -9.32 8.14
C THR A 152 -10.39 -8.07 8.96
N ARG A 153 -11.28 -7.75 9.90
CA ARG A 153 -11.11 -6.59 10.80
C ARG A 153 -9.92 -6.80 11.74
N GLU A 154 -9.70 -8.03 12.19
CA GLU A 154 -8.60 -8.40 13.09
C GLU A 154 -7.23 -8.26 12.40
N GLU A 155 -7.18 -8.45 11.08
CA GLU A 155 -5.98 -8.16 10.29
C GLU A 155 -5.75 -6.65 10.17
N LEU A 156 -6.82 -5.89 9.90
CA LEU A 156 -6.75 -4.43 9.79
C LEU A 156 -6.31 -3.76 11.11
N GLU A 157 -6.74 -4.31 12.25
CA GLU A 157 -6.27 -3.87 13.58
C GLU A 157 -4.75 -3.98 13.73
N LYS A 158 -4.11 -4.90 13.02
CA LYS A 158 -2.65 -5.11 13.08
C LYS A 158 -1.93 -4.49 11.90
N ASP A 159 -2.63 -3.72 11.06
CA ASP A 159 -2.05 -3.18 9.85
C ASP A 159 -1.05 -2.05 10.14
N LEU A 160 0.22 -2.37 9.92
CA LEU A 160 1.34 -1.44 10.12
C LEU A 160 1.33 -0.32 9.07
N GLN A 161 0.85 -0.57 7.85
CA GLN A 161 0.87 0.40 6.75
C GLN A 161 -0.01 1.61 7.07
N LEU A 162 -1.30 1.36 7.32
CA LEU A 162 -2.29 2.37 7.66
C LEU A 162 -1.97 3.04 9.00
N SER A 163 -1.36 2.32 9.94
CA SER A 163 -0.87 2.92 11.19
C SER A 163 0.26 3.95 10.95
N ILE A 164 1.18 3.69 10.03
CA ILE A 164 2.22 4.65 9.61
C ILE A 164 1.58 5.84 8.88
N TYR A 165 0.59 5.58 8.03
CA TYR A 165 -0.09 6.64 7.28
C TYR A 165 -0.87 7.57 8.21
N ALA A 166 -1.47 7.03 9.27
CA ALA A 166 -2.14 7.84 10.29
C ALA A 166 -1.16 8.75 11.06
N LEU A 167 0.00 8.20 11.45
CA LEU A 167 1.09 9.00 12.02
C LEU A 167 1.56 10.10 11.07
N ALA A 168 1.68 9.79 9.78
CA ALA A 168 2.08 10.75 8.77
C ALA A 168 1.08 11.89 8.61
N LEU A 169 -0.23 11.59 8.55
CA LEU A 169 -1.27 12.62 8.47
C LEU A 169 -1.26 13.56 9.68
N LYS A 170 -1.12 12.99 10.87
CA LYS A 170 -1.03 13.75 12.10
C LYS A 170 0.21 14.65 12.14
N LYS A 171 1.39 14.10 11.84
CA LYS A 171 2.67 14.83 11.94
C LYS A 171 2.89 15.85 10.83
N THR A 172 2.44 15.56 9.61
CA THR A 172 2.75 16.36 8.41
C THR A 172 1.64 17.34 8.07
N PHE A 173 0.38 16.96 8.27
CA PHE A 173 -0.77 17.74 7.83
C PHE A 173 -1.66 18.20 9.00
N ASN A 174 -1.31 17.89 10.25
CA ASN A 174 -2.08 18.20 11.45
C ASN A 174 -3.56 17.72 11.35
N MET A 175 -3.75 16.54 10.76
CA MET A 175 -5.07 15.94 10.57
C MET A 175 -5.35 14.87 11.63
N ASP A 176 -6.58 14.87 12.13
CA ASP A 176 -7.06 13.92 13.14
C ASP A 176 -7.69 12.70 12.48
N VAL A 177 -6.97 11.57 12.50
CA VAL A 177 -7.41 10.32 11.89
C VAL A 177 -8.31 9.56 12.85
N ARG A 178 -9.54 9.27 12.41
CA ARG A 178 -10.54 8.57 13.23
C ARG A 178 -10.83 7.16 12.76
N ILE A 179 -10.71 6.91 11.46
CA ILE A 179 -11.03 5.63 10.84
C ILE A 179 -9.89 5.25 9.90
N ILE A 180 -9.52 3.97 9.90
CA ILE A 180 -8.68 3.39 8.86
C ILE A 180 -9.45 2.28 8.16
N SER A 181 -9.25 2.17 6.85
CA SER A 181 -10.04 1.29 6.00
C SER A 181 -9.23 0.67 4.88
N TRP A 182 -9.57 -0.58 4.55
CA TRP A 182 -9.28 -1.15 3.24
C TRP A 182 -10.53 -1.07 2.37
N LEU A 183 -10.37 -0.62 1.13
CA LEU A 183 -11.40 -0.76 0.10
C LEU A 183 -10.99 -1.91 -0.85
N LEU A 184 -11.74 -3.01 -0.79
CA LEU A 184 -11.54 -4.21 -1.58
C LEU A 184 -12.17 -4.01 -2.96
N LEU A 185 -11.40 -3.46 -3.90
CA LEU A 185 -11.92 -2.94 -5.17
C LEU A 185 -12.64 -4.00 -6.02
N LEU A 186 -12.16 -5.25 -6.04
CA LEU A 186 -12.83 -6.33 -6.78
C LEU A 186 -14.25 -6.61 -6.28
N LYS A 187 -14.52 -6.42 -5.00
CA LYS A 187 -15.86 -6.65 -4.40
C LYS A 187 -16.65 -5.35 -4.22
N GLY A 188 -15.98 -4.20 -4.22
CA GLY A 188 -16.59 -2.92 -3.82
C GLY A 188 -16.91 -2.87 -2.32
N GLU A 189 -16.25 -3.70 -1.51
CA GLU A 189 -16.48 -3.81 -0.06
C GLU A 189 -15.44 -3.01 0.72
N LYS A 190 -15.88 -2.28 1.75
CA LYS A 190 -15.00 -1.53 2.65
C LYS A 190 -14.91 -2.23 4.02
N VAL A 191 -13.70 -2.52 4.47
CA VAL A 191 -13.41 -3.03 5.82
C VAL A 191 -12.85 -1.87 6.62
N SER A 192 -13.54 -1.47 7.68
CA SER A 192 -13.22 -0.26 8.47
C SER A 192 -13.13 -0.56 9.96
N ILE A 193 -12.20 0.10 10.65
CA ILE A 193 -12.12 0.12 12.11
C ILE A 193 -11.78 1.55 12.62
N PRO A 194 -12.16 1.89 13.86
CA PRO A 194 -11.63 3.09 14.51
C PRO A 194 -10.11 3.03 14.61
N TYR A 195 -9.44 4.17 14.37
CA TYR A 195 -8.01 4.30 14.61
C TYR A 195 -7.73 4.42 16.11
N ASP A 196 -6.75 3.65 16.61
CA ASP A 196 -6.30 3.69 18.00
C ASP A 196 -4.96 4.44 18.13
N PRO A 197 -4.99 5.73 18.51
CA PRO A 197 -3.77 6.53 18.65
C PRO A 197 -2.88 6.10 19.83
N SER A 198 -3.37 5.27 20.77
CA SER A 198 -2.55 4.79 21.88
C SER A 198 -1.40 3.89 21.42
N ARG A 199 -1.49 3.34 20.21
CA ARG A 199 -0.50 2.46 19.61
C ARG A 199 0.62 3.20 18.87
N GLU A 200 0.51 4.51 18.68
CA GLU A 200 1.49 5.33 17.95
C GLU A 200 2.93 5.13 18.44
N ALA A 201 3.14 5.10 19.76
CA ALA A 201 4.46 4.89 20.36
C ALA A 201 5.03 3.50 20.03
N ALA A 202 4.19 2.46 20.02
CA ALA A 202 4.60 1.11 19.65
C ALA A 202 4.99 1.03 18.16
N ILE A 203 4.27 1.73 17.28
CA ILE A 203 4.58 1.79 15.85
C ILE A 203 5.94 2.48 15.62
N LEU A 204 6.19 3.61 16.27
CA LEU A 204 7.50 4.28 16.19
C LEU A 204 8.64 3.40 16.72
N SER A 205 8.40 2.60 17.78
CA SER A 205 9.38 1.62 18.25
C SER A 205 9.66 0.54 17.22
N VAL A 206 8.62 -0.02 16.58
CA VAL A 206 8.81 -1.03 15.51
C VAL A 206 9.64 -0.46 14.37
N LEU A 207 9.37 0.78 13.96
CA LEU A 207 10.13 1.47 12.91
C LEU A 207 11.59 1.66 13.31
N ARG A 208 11.85 2.21 14.51
CA ARG A 208 13.19 2.40 15.06
C ARG A 208 13.94 1.08 15.14
N ASP A 209 13.38 0.08 15.82
CA ASP A 209 14.05 -1.20 16.09
C ASP A 209 14.35 -1.95 14.78
N THR A 210 13.46 -1.83 13.79
CA THR A 210 13.69 -2.38 12.44
C THR A 210 14.80 -1.61 11.72
N GLY A 211 14.76 -0.28 11.76
CA GLY A 211 15.81 0.58 11.19
C GLY A 211 17.18 0.29 11.79
N GLU A 212 17.30 0.19 13.11
CA GLU A 212 18.55 -0.14 13.81
C GLU A 212 19.14 -1.46 13.32
N LYS A 213 18.31 -2.48 13.21
CA LYS A 213 18.72 -3.80 12.71
C LYS A 213 19.12 -3.78 11.25
N ILE A 214 18.42 -3.00 10.42
CA ILE A 214 18.78 -2.76 9.02
C ILE A 214 20.17 -2.11 8.92
N LEU A 215 20.43 -1.06 9.71
CA LEU A 215 21.73 -0.38 9.73
C LEU A 215 22.86 -1.32 10.18
N ALA A 216 22.58 -2.17 11.17
CA ALA A 216 23.53 -3.16 11.67
C ALA A 216 23.73 -4.35 10.71
N LEU A 217 23.00 -4.41 9.58
CA LEU A 217 22.96 -5.54 8.65
C LEU A 217 22.68 -6.86 9.38
N ASP A 218 21.76 -6.83 10.34
CA ASP A 218 21.37 -8.00 11.11
C ASP A 218 20.62 -9.00 10.22
N LEU A 219 21.27 -10.14 9.93
CA LEU A 219 20.70 -11.25 9.16
C LEU A 219 20.52 -12.51 10.04
N SER A 220 20.35 -12.32 11.35
CA SER A 220 20.33 -13.39 12.36
C SER A 220 19.12 -14.33 12.29
N ARG A 221 18.04 -13.94 11.62
CA ARG A 221 16.81 -14.74 11.52
C ARG A 221 16.36 -14.96 10.07
N LYS A 222 15.54 -15.99 9.89
CA LYS A 222 14.80 -16.27 8.66
C LYS A 222 13.31 -16.03 8.86
N GLY A 223 12.64 -15.70 7.76
CA GLY A 223 11.18 -15.70 7.68
C GLY A 223 10.61 -17.06 7.30
N LYS A 224 9.33 -17.08 6.95
CA LYS A 224 8.64 -18.28 6.46
C LYS A 224 9.05 -18.57 5.00
N CYS A 225 10.03 -19.47 4.81
CA CYS A 225 10.60 -19.76 3.49
C CYS A 225 9.56 -20.31 2.48
N SER A 226 8.58 -21.09 2.92
CA SER A 226 7.58 -21.72 2.03
C SER A 226 6.71 -20.73 1.27
N SER A 227 6.44 -19.56 1.86
CA SER A 227 5.66 -18.46 1.27
C SER A 227 6.53 -17.30 0.79
N CYS A 228 7.86 -17.44 0.81
CA CYS A 228 8.77 -16.36 0.44
C CYS A 228 8.83 -16.22 -1.10
N PRO A 229 8.70 -15.01 -1.67
CA PRO A 229 8.70 -14.81 -3.11
C PRO A 229 10.05 -15.18 -3.75
N ILE A 230 11.15 -15.08 -3.00
CA ILE A 230 12.49 -15.40 -3.48
C ILE A 230 12.95 -16.81 -3.08
N ARG A 231 12.05 -17.72 -2.65
CA ARG A 231 12.45 -19.01 -2.04
C ARG A 231 13.40 -19.85 -2.91
N LYS A 232 13.21 -19.85 -4.23
CA LYS A 232 14.05 -20.59 -5.19
C LYS A 232 15.40 -19.92 -5.45
N LEU A 233 15.48 -18.61 -5.27
CA LEU A 233 16.65 -17.77 -5.53
C LEU A 233 17.50 -17.56 -4.27
N CYS A 234 16.90 -17.71 -3.09
CA CYS A 234 17.55 -17.47 -1.82
C CYS A 234 18.47 -18.63 -1.44
N ALA A 235 19.75 -18.32 -1.22
CA ALA A 235 20.77 -19.31 -0.87
C ALA A 235 20.46 -20.08 0.43
N VAL A 236 19.85 -19.40 1.41
CA VAL A 236 19.57 -19.93 2.75
C VAL A 236 18.13 -20.42 2.95
N SER A 237 17.35 -20.47 1.85
CA SER A 237 15.97 -20.96 1.88
C SER A 237 15.92 -22.45 2.22
N GLU A 238 15.01 -22.81 3.12
CA GLU A 238 14.75 -24.20 3.56
C GLU A 238 13.60 -24.86 2.78
N ALA A 239 13.03 -24.15 1.79
CA ALA A 239 11.85 -24.60 1.03
C ALA A 239 12.05 -24.35 -0.47
N LYS A 240 13.14 -24.88 -1.05
CA LYS A 240 13.45 -24.75 -2.49
C LYS A 240 12.56 -25.64 -3.36
#